data_AF-A0AAW6TYN4-F1
#
_entry.id   AF-A0AAW6TYN4-F1
#
_cell.length_a   1.000
_cell.length_b   1.000
_cell.length_c   1.000
_cell.angle_alpha   90.00
_cell.angle_beta   90.00
_cell.angle_gamma   90.00
#
_symmetry.space_group_name_H-M   'P 1'
#
loop_
_entity.id
_entity.type
_entity.pdbx_description
1 polymer ?
#
loop_
_entity_poly.entity_id
_entity_poly.type
_entity_poly.pdbx_seq_one_letter_code
_entity_poly.pdbx_strand_id
1 'polypeptide(L)'
;MKTTTHYRVRVLATGVMVLVLFAVPLYWGRFFSEFLLCARMPEEATRVEVSPSGILPDEIENDPNADRRSIASTRMDAGFLAMSLGVADYFLSRSPGGDRSDVFYYSPDKAWMYFDRSAGQIVFSDTYWDRRDGGGSIERPTAVHYAGPDGVSKSAGEELGRFRDPIHVAGASLHHVVYDRTLHRFFAIDCEAMTVKGGAELTDTILRRPLVMGSPAYYEGLRLSWQAPTQRVLREAQDEDSAPRYEHRFTIRFSTSSNYWSRYLPVIDASGQIALLDQRTLELVPAKGILPVPKTLYGEGSRRPSQLLKHEVQAITIGPESEYAGLLAAGVSRQGTSLAMSIFDKDGNMVTRADTIAMSYRHGFAREVQVGSARVALFGAPWAPALTVSKYLLENVHPPILTVASFFLVNRIEAGLSHRMLLLVPNSFAAMQRDQTRQGIVSQFVGAVFIILPGILLAVLLAWRVVRDAADTGLPGGARSLWLLGTLAFGLPAYITYRMTRPKEALVTCANCGLRRRPDMDRCHRCNGPWNLPELAPPAWRVLDGGAEPSERPVASEDSADSGEQNDDSSVESV
;
A
#
# COMPACT_ATOMS: atom_id res chain seq x y z
N MET A 1 -7.15 -15.96 44.41
CA MET A 1 -7.15 -14.72 43.59
C MET A 1 -6.07 -14.65 42.49
N LYS A 2 -4.96 -15.40 42.55
CA LYS A 2 -3.87 -15.39 41.53
C LYS A 2 -4.26 -15.91 40.12
N THR A 3 -5.40 -16.58 39.95
CA THR A 3 -5.82 -17.19 38.67
C THR A 3 -6.46 -16.22 37.67
N THR A 4 -6.91 -15.04 38.12
CA THR A 4 -7.67 -14.09 37.27
C THR A 4 -6.79 -13.30 36.30
N THR A 5 -5.57 -12.94 36.71
CA THR A 5 -4.60 -12.19 35.88
C THR A 5 -4.11 -13.03 34.70
N HIS A 6 -3.81 -14.31 34.92
CA HIS A 6 -3.38 -15.23 33.85
C HIS A 6 -4.47 -15.46 32.79
N TYR A 7 -5.75 -15.46 33.19
CA TYR A 7 -6.84 -15.64 32.24
C TYR A 7 -6.93 -14.48 31.24
N ARG A 8 -6.84 -13.23 31.69
CA ARG A 8 -6.89 -12.05 30.81
C ARG A 8 -5.73 -12.02 29.82
N VAL A 9 -4.51 -12.29 30.30
CA VAL A 9 -3.31 -12.36 29.45
C VAL A 9 -3.44 -13.47 28.41
N ARG A 10 -3.93 -14.66 28.83
CA ARG A 10 -4.17 -15.78 27.92
C ARG A 10 -5.20 -15.46 26.86
N VAL A 11 -6.31 -14.81 27.23
CA VAL A 11 -7.35 -14.40 26.28
C VAL A 11 -6.81 -13.39 25.28
N LEU A 12 -6.06 -12.38 25.73
CA LEU A 12 -5.45 -11.39 24.87
C LEU A 12 -4.44 -12.03 23.90
N ALA A 13 -3.51 -12.84 24.40
CA ALA A 13 -2.50 -13.51 23.59
C ALA A 13 -3.15 -14.46 22.56
N THR A 14 -4.14 -15.25 22.98
CA THR A 14 -4.89 -16.12 22.06
C THR A 14 -5.63 -15.30 21.02
N GLY A 15 -6.24 -14.17 21.43
CA GLY A 15 -6.97 -13.27 20.53
C GLY A 15 -6.09 -12.66 19.45
N VAL A 16 -4.90 -12.18 19.82
CA VAL A 16 -3.92 -11.65 18.87
C VAL A 16 -3.48 -12.73 17.89
N MET A 17 -3.14 -13.93 18.39
CA MET A 17 -2.72 -15.04 17.53
C MET A 17 -3.82 -15.47 16.55
N VAL A 18 -5.05 -15.62 17.04
CA VAL A 18 -6.21 -15.95 16.20
C VAL A 18 -6.46 -14.87 15.15
N LEU A 19 -6.40 -13.59 15.54
CA LEU A 19 -6.58 -12.48 14.60
C LEU A 19 -5.53 -12.49 13.48
N VAL A 20 -4.25 -12.67 13.82
CA VAL A 20 -3.16 -12.70 12.83
C VAL A 20 -3.29 -13.93 11.92
N LEU A 21 -3.45 -15.13 12.49
CA LEU A 21 -3.57 -16.37 11.71
C LEU A 21 -4.82 -16.38 10.82
N PHE A 22 -5.88 -15.67 11.23
CA PHE A 22 -7.08 -15.50 10.42
C PHE A 22 -6.92 -14.44 9.33
N ALA A 23 -6.21 -13.35 9.60
CA ALA A 23 -5.99 -12.29 8.63
C ALA A 23 -5.10 -12.73 7.46
N VAL A 24 -4.13 -13.64 7.67
CA VAL A 24 -3.22 -14.15 6.62
C VAL A 24 -3.98 -14.80 5.44
N PRO A 25 -4.83 -15.82 5.62
CA PRO A 25 -5.56 -16.43 4.51
C PRO A 25 -6.57 -15.46 3.88
N LEU A 26 -7.19 -14.58 4.66
CA LEU A 26 -8.08 -13.54 4.11
C LEU A 26 -7.31 -12.57 3.21
N TYR A 27 -6.14 -12.12 3.64
CA TYR A 27 -5.26 -11.27 2.85
C TYR A 27 -4.90 -11.94 1.53
N TRP A 28 -4.40 -13.18 1.57
CA TRP A 28 -4.02 -13.89 0.34
C TRP A 28 -5.20 -14.16 -0.57
N GLY A 29 -6.35 -14.59 -0.04
CA GLY A 29 -7.56 -14.81 -0.84
C GLY A 29 -8.04 -13.55 -1.56
N ARG A 30 -8.02 -12.40 -0.86
CA ARG A 30 -8.36 -11.09 -1.45
C ARG A 30 -7.34 -10.68 -2.50
N PHE A 31 -6.05 -10.77 -2.17
CA PHE A 31 -4.97 -10.43 -3.07
C PHE A 31 -5.02 -11.25 -4.36
N PHE A 32 -5.18 -12.57 -4.27
CA PHE A 32 -5.31 -13.43 -5.45
C PHE A 32 -6.54 -13.09 -6.28
N SER A 33 -7.67 -12.79 -5.64
CA SER A 33 -8.88 -12.36 -6.36
C SER A 33 -8.63 -11.07 -7.15
N GLU A 34 -7.99 -10.08 -6.53
CA GLU A 34 -7.67 -8.78 -7.14
C GLU A 34 -6.62 -8.89 -8.25
N PHE A 35 -5.56 -9.67 -8.02
CA PHE A 35 -4.56 -9.99 -9.02
C PHE A 35 -5.18 -10.66 -10.24
N LEU A 36 -6.02 -11.70 -10.05
CA LEU A 36 -6.68 -12.40 -11.15
C LEU A 36 -7.68 -11.53 -11.90
N LEU A 37 -8.42 -10.67 -11.18
CA LEU A 37 -9.34 -9.70 -11.80
C LEU A 37 -8.58 -8.77 -12.75
N CYS A 38 -7.41 -8.29 -12.34
CA CYS A 38 -6.63 -7.37 -13.15
C CYS A 38 -5.83 -8.08 -14.26
N ALA A 39 -5.28 -9.25 -13.98
CA ALA A 39 -4.56 -10.06 -14.97
C ALA A 39 -5.44 -10.54 -16.12
N ARG A 40 -6.77 -10.60 -15.90
CA ARG A 40 -7.75 -10.99 -16.91
C ARG A 40 -8.54 -9.82 -17.51
N MET A 41 -8.14 -8.58 -17.24
CA MET A 41 -8.79 -7.46 -17.90
C MET A 41 -8.56 -7.53 -19.41
N PRO A 42 -9.60 -7.30 -20.22
CA PRO A 42 -9.44 -7.25 -21.67
C PRO A 42 -8.58 -6.05 -22.05
N GLU A 43 -7.91 -6.12 -23.20
CA GLU A 43 -6.91 -5.11 -23.59
C GLU A 43 -7.51 -3.70 -23.65
N GLU A 44 -8.75 -3.57 -24.11
CA GLU A 44 -9.51 -2.31 -24.17
C GLU A 44 -9.74 -1.70 -22.78
N ALA A 45 -9.82 -2.53 -21.73
CA ALA A 45 -9.95 -2.04 -20.36
C ALA A 45 -8.60 -1.59 -19.75
N THR A 46 -7.48 -1.98 -20.37
CA THR A 46 -6.11 -1.70 -19.90
C THR A 46 -5.40 -0.60 -20.68
N ARG A 47 -5.95 -0.19 -21.84
CA ARG A 47 -5.36 0.79 -22.75
C ARG A 47 -6.30 1.95 -23.03
N VAL A 48 -5.75 3.17 -23.05
CA VAL A 48 -6.42 4.37 -23.56
C VAL A 48 -5.63 4.86 -24.76
N GLU A 49 -6.33 5.27 -25.81
CA GLU A 49 -5.74 5.89 -26.99
C GLU A 49 -6.59 7.09 -27.42
N VAL A 50 -5.92 8.17 -27.77
CA VAL A 50 -6.54 9.42 -28.26
C VAL A 50 -5.83 9.81 -29.54
N SER A 51 -6.59 9.93 -30.63
CA SER A 51 -6.11 10.39 -31.94
C SER A 51 -7.18 11.26 -32.61
N PRO A 52 -6.83 12.47 -33.12
CA PRO A 52 -5.56 13.16 -32.90
C PRO A 52 -5.33 13.48 -31.41
N SER A 53 -4.08 13.61 -30.99
CA SER A 53 -3.73 13.94 -29.59
C SER A 53 -4.11 15.38 -29.22
N GLY A 54 -4.07 16.30 -30.18
CA GLY A 54 -4.38 17.71 -30.00
C GLY A 54 -3.27 18.51 -29.30
N ILE A 55 -2.05 17.96 -29.24
CA ILE A 55 -0.88 18.67 -28.67
C ILE A 55 -0.29 19.64 -29.71
N LEU A 56 -0.40 19.31 -31.00
CA LEU A 56 0.10 20.14 -32.08
C LEU A 56 -0.99 21.10 -32.57
N PRO A 57 -0.60 22.19 -33.25
CA PRO A 57 -1.55 23.03 -33.97
C PRO A 57 -2.43 22.24 -34.92
N ASP A 58 -3.67 22.67 -35.11
CA ASP A 58 -4.68 21.98 -35.92
C ASP A 58 -4.22 21.78 -37.37
N GLU A 59 -3.40 22.68 -37.91
CA GLU A 59 -2.84 22.58 -39.26
C GLU A 59 -1.92 21.36 -39.42
N ILE A 60 -1.30 20.91 -38.32
CA ILE A 60 -0.39 19.76 -38.30
C ILE A 60 -1.15 18.50 -37.89
N GLU A 61 -2.04 18.57 -36.90
CA GLU A 61 -2.84 17.42 -36.45
C GLU A 61 -3.79 16.91 -37.53
N ASN A 62 -4.38 17.83 -38.29
CA ASN A 62 -5.38 17.54 -39.31
C ASN A 62 -4.86 17.76 -40.73
N ASP A 63 -3.53 17.69 -40.94
CA ASP A 63 -2.94 17.78 -42.27
C ASP A 63 -3.54 16.67 -43.17
N PRO A 64 -4.22 17.02 -44.28
CA PRO A 64 -4.80 16.02 -45.17
C PRO A 64 -3.76 15.11 -45.84
N ASN A 65 -2.48 15.50 -45.82
CA ASN A 65 -1.37 14.69 -46.34
C ASN A 65 -0.74 13.77 -45.29
N ALA A 66 -1.15 13.85 -44.02
CA ALA A 66 -0.69 12.93 -42.99
C ALA A 66 -1.32 11.54 -43.19
N ASP A 67 -0.50 10.51 -43.32
CA ASP A 67 -0.97 9.12 -43.39
C ASP A 67 -1.51 8.66 -42.03
N ARG A 68 -0.86 9.11 -40.96
CA ARG A 68 -1.31 8.90 -39.58
C ARG A 68 -1.29 10.20 -38.81
N ARG A 69 -2.35 10.44 -38.05
CA ARG A 69 -2.46 11.54 -37.08
C ARG A 69 -1.59 11.26 -35.86
N SER A 70 -1.40 12.26 -35.01
CA SER A 70 -0.75 12.01 -33.73
C SER A 70 -1.59 11.08 -32.86
N ILE A 71 -0.91 10.32 -32.00
CA ILE A 71 -1.55 9.35 -31.11
C ILE A 71 -0.93 9.51 -29.74
N ALA A 72 -1.76 9.86 -28.75
CA ALA A 72 -1.41 9.68 -27.35
C ALA A 72 -1.99 8.36 -26.88
N SER A 73 -1.17 7.51 -26.26
CA SER A 73 -1.66 6.25 -25.70
C SER A 73 -1.01 5.92 -24.37
N THR A 74 -1.80 5.30 -23.51
CA THR A 74 -1.32 4.75 -22.24
C THR A 74 -1.81 3.33 -22.07
N ARG A 75 -0.98 2.49 -21.46
CA ARG A 75 -1.29 1.09 -21.18
C ARG A 75 -0.84 0.75 -19.78
N MET A 76 -1.71 0.07 -19.04
CA MET A 76 -1.37 -0.57 -17.78
C MET A 76 -0.94 -2.01 -18.04
N ASP A 77 0.16 -2.44 -17.41
CA ASP A 77 0.59 -3.83 -17.41
C ASP A 77 -0.07 -4.58 -16.24
N ALA A 78 -0.63 -5.75 -16.52
CA ALA A 78 -1.20 -6.66 -15.53
C ALA A 78 -0.16 -7.11 -14.48
N GLY A 79 1.11 -7.23 -14.85
CA GLY A 79 2.20 -7.61 -13.95
C GLY A 79 2.40 -6.63 -12.79
N PHE A 80 1.91 -5.39 -12.93
CA PHE A 80 2.12 -4.33 -11.97
C PHE A 80 1.51 -4.60 -10.58
N LEU A 81 0.36 -5.28 -10.49
CA LEU A 81 -0.20 -5.61 -9.17
C LEU A 81 0.63 -6.65 -8.43
N ALA A 82 1.28 -7.58 -9.12
CA ALA A 82 2.25 -8.48 -8.49
C ALA A 82 3.45 -7.71 -7.95
N MET A 83 3.92 -6.69 -8.68
CA MET A 83 5.01 -5.81 -8.25
C MET A 83 4.60 -4.93 -7.05
N SER A 84 3.31 -4.64 -6.87
CA SER A 84 2.79 -3.88 -5.73
C SER A 84 2.65 -4.68 -4.43
N LEU A 85 2.91 -6.00 -4.44
CA LEU A 85 3.04 -6.78 -3.21
C LEU A 85 4.15 -6.22 -2.33
N GLY A 86 3.91 -6.09 -1.03
CA GLY A 86 4.88 -5.51 -0.11
C GLY A 86 6.28 -6.14 -0.15
N VAL A 87 6.39 -7.42 -0.51
CA VAL A 87 7.69 -8.10 -0.70
C VAL A 87 8.37 -7.65 -2.00
N ALA A 88 7.65 -7.65 -3.12
CA ALA A 88 8.18 -7.19 -4.40
C ALA A 88 8.52 -5.70 -4.31
N ASP A 89 7.59 -4.85 -3.87
CA ASP A 89 7.78 -3.42 -3.60
C ASP A 89 8.99 -3.16 -2.68
N TYR A 90 9.20 -3.97 -1.64
CA TYR A 90 10.37 -3.82 -0.77
C TYR A 90 11.70 -4.08 -1.51
N PHE A 91 11.78 -5.16 -2.28
CA PHE A 91 13.00 -5.47 -3.03
C PHE A 91 13.22 -4.47 -4.16
N LEU A 92 12.15 -4.12 -4.87
CA LEU A 92 12.14 -3.15 -5.95
C LEU A 92 12.50 -1.75 -5.45
N SER A 93 11.93 -1.28 -4.34
CA SER A 93 12.29 0.02 -3.78
C SER A 93 13.73 0.09 -3.27
N ARG A 94 14.39 -1.06 -3.04
CA ARG A 94 15.79 -1.16 -2.63
C ARG A 94 16.76 -1.49 -3.76
N SER A 95 16.28 -1.88 -4.94
CA SER A 95 17.16 -2.07 -6.09
C SER A 95 17.58 -0.71 -6.67
N PRO A 96 18.69 -0.65 -7.42
CA PRO A 96 19.19 0.60 -7.99
C PRO A 96 18.11 1.42 -8.70
N GLY A 97 18.01 2.71 -8.36
CA GLY A 97 16.99 3.63 -8.85
C GLY A 97 15.63 3.57 -8.12
N GLY A 98 15.44 2.65 -7.18
CA GLY A 98 14.23 2.61 -6.35
C GLY A 98 14.17 3.73 -5.31
N ASP A 99 12.95 4.16 -4.93
CA ASP A 99 12.71 5.29 -4.02
C ASP A 99 13.35 5.17 -2.62
N ARG A 100 13.75 3.96 -2.22
CA ARG A 100 14.41 3.66 -0.93
C ARG A 100 15.84 3.15 -1.12
N SER A 101 16.34 3.16 -2.35
CA SER A 101 17.68 2.76 -2.69
C SER A 101 18.59 3.96 -2.53
N ASP A 102 19.66 3.77 -1.78
CA ASP A 102 20.76 4.73 -1.80
C ASP A 102 21.54 4.61 -3.11
N VAL A 103 21.41 3.51 -3.87
CA VAL A 103 21.99 3.34 -5.21
C VAL A 103 21.06 3.95 -6.24
N PHE A 104 21.50 5.00 -6.92
CA PHE A 104 20.74 5.72 -7.96
C PHE A 104 20.88 5.05 -9.32
N TYR A 105 22.08 4.58 -9.64
CA TYR A 105 22.39 3.96 -10.92
C TYR A 105 23.41 2.84 -10.73
N TYR A 106 23.23 1.75 -11.48
CA TYR A 106 24.19 0.65 -11.54
C TYR A 106 24.16 0.05 -12.94
N SER A 107 25.30 0.13 -13.62
CA SER A 107 25.60 -0.60 -14.84
C SER A 107 26.52 -1.77 -14.53
N PRO A 108 26.29 -2.97 -15.11
CA PRO A 108 27.24 -4.08 -15.05
C PRO A 108 28.65 -3.69 -15.51
N ASP A 109 28.76 -2.67 -16.37
CA ASP A 109 30.00 -2.19 -16.98
C ASP A 109 30.84 -1.29 -16.06
N LYS A 110 30.62 -1.36 -14.74
CA LYS A 110 31.33 -0.65 -13.66
C LYS A 110 30.95 0.82 -13.45
N ALA A 111 29.99 1.36 -14.21
CA ALA A 111 29.40 2.65 -13.89
C ALA A 111 28.36 2.49 -12.77
N TRP A 112 28.43 3.32 -11.73
CA TRP A 112 27.49 3.31 -10.62
C TRP A 112 27.44 4.67 -9.94
N MET A 113 26.31 4.96 -9.30
CA MET A 113 26.09 6.17 -8.52
C MET A 113 25.26 5.80 -7.29
N TYR A 114 25.71 6.18 -6.09
CA TYR A 114 24.96 5.97 -4.85
C TYR A 114 25.18 7.11 -3.85
N PHE A 115 24.25 7.26 -2.92
CA PHE A 115 24.33 8.21 -1.81
C PHE A 115 24.99 7.55 -0.60
N ASP A 116 26.17 8.02 -0.22
CA ASP A 116 26.79 7.66 1.05
C ASP A 116 26.20 8.49 2.18
N ARG A 117 25.29 7.88 2.95
CA ARG A 117 24.63 8.53 4.10
C ARG A 117 25.61 8.99 5.17
N SER A 118 26.75 8.32 5.32
CA SER A 118 27.73 8.65 6.37
C SER A 118 28.53 9.89 6.00
N ALA A 119 28.89 10.03 4.73
CA ALA A 119 29.53 11.22 4.19
C ALA A 119 28.52 12.35 3.94
N GLY A 120 27.25 12.03 3.67
CA GLY A 120 26.27 12.98 3.14
C GLY A 120 26.61 13.39 1.71
N GLN A 121 27.25 12.51 0.94
CA GLN A 121 27.75 12.81 -0.41
C GLN A 121 27.31 11.74 -1.39
N ILE A 122 27.17 12.11 -2.64
CA ILE A 122 26.86 11.17 -3.72
C ILE A 122 28.18 10.70 -4.29
N VAL A 123 28.40 9.40 -4.24
CA VAL A 123 29.59 8.74 -4.75
C VAL A 123 29.26 8.16 -6.11
N PHE A 124 30.11 8.39 -7.09
CA PHE A 124 29.93 7.82 -8.41
C PHE A 124 31.25 7.42 -9.06
N SER A 125 31.12 6.47 -9.98
CA SER A 125 32.16 6.04 -10.92
C SER A 125 31.44 5.82 -12.24
N ASP A 126 32.05 6.22 -13.35
CA ASP A 126 31.47 6.05 -14.68
C ASP A 126 32.49 5.40 -15.63
N THR A 127 32.12 5.19 -16.88
CA THR A 127 33.02 4.79 -17.95
C THR A 127 33.06 5.85 -19.03
N TYR A 128 34.25 6.11 -19.57
CA TYR A 128 34.42 6.99 -20.72
C TYR A 128 35.13 6.25 -21.84
N TRP A 129 34.81 6.65 -23.07
CA TRP A 129 35.44 6.11 -24.27
C TRP A 129 36.67 6.94 -24.63
N ASP A 130 37.84 6.34 -24.47
CA ASP A 130 39.11 6.93 -24.88
C ASP A 130 39.40 6.52 -26.33
N ARG A 131 39.56 7.50 -27.23
CA ARG A 131 39.86 7.26 -28.64
C ARG A 131 41.35 6.99 -28.79
N ARG A 132 41.72 5.79 -29.24
CA ARG A 132 43.12 5.51 -29.60
C ARG A 132 43.48 6.17 -30.93
N ASP A 133 44.76 6.51 -31.05
CA ASP A 133 45.38 7.03 -32.28
C ASP A 133 45.20 6.10 -33.51
N GLY A 134 44.85 4.82 -33.29
CA GLY A 134 44.57 3.82 -34.34
C GLY A 134 43.08 3.67 -34.72
N GLY A 135 42.18 4.56 -34.31
CA GLY A 135 40.77 4.56 -34.72
C GLY A 135 39.83 3.65 -33.91
N GLY A 136 40.35 2.87 -32.95
CA GLY A 136 39.54 2.13 -31.98
C GLY A 136 39.22 2.96 -30.73
N SER A 137 38.05 2.77 -30.12
CA SER A 137 37.71 3.33 -28.81
C SER A 137 37.88 2.27 -27.72
N ILE A 138 38.46 2.64 -26.58
CA ILE A 138 38.53 1.77 -25.40
C ILE A 138 37.75 2.41 -24.27
N GLU A 139 36.87 1.64 -23.68
CA GLU A 139 36.15 2.01 -22.48
C GLU A 139 37.08 1.93 -21.26
N ARG A 140 37.20 3.03 -20.51
CA ARG A 140 37.97 3.08 -19.26
C ARG A 140 37.07 3.53 -18.11
N PRO A 141 37.10 2.84 -16.96
CA PRO A 141 36.42 3.32 -15.77
C PRO A 141 37.09 4.60 -15.27
N THR A 142 36.30 5.59 -14.87
CA THR A 142 36.78 6.80 -14.19
C THR A 142 37.22 6.46 -12.77
N ALA A 143 37.97 7.38 -12.16
CA ALA A 143 38.23 7.31 -10.73
C ALA A 143 36.91 7.50 -9.95
N VAL A 144 36.88 7.04 -8.71
CA VAL A 144 35.75 7.33 -7.83
C VAL A 144 35.72 8.83 -7.50
N HIS A 145 34.54 9.41 -7.61
CA HIS A 145 34.27 10.82 -7.35
C HIS A 145 33.16 10.99 -6.31
N TYR A 146 33.21 12.13 -5.63
CA TYR A 146 32.28 12.53 -4.58
C TYR A 146 31.65 13.86 -4.97
N ALA A 147 30.32 13.92 -4.98
CA ALA A 147 29.55 15.13 -5.20
C ALA A 147 28.80 15.52 -3.92
N GLY A 148 28.95 16.79 -3.53
CA GLY A 148 28.12 17.44 -2.53
C GLY A 148 27.38 18.64 -3.14
N PRO A 149 26.52 19.33 -2.38
CA PRO A 149 25.76 20.48 -2.88
C PRO A 149 26.65 21.62 -3.42
N ASP A 150 27.91 21.70 -2.99
CA ASP A 150 28.83 22.79 -3.32
C ASP A 150 29.88 22.43 -4.39
N GLY A 151 29.94 21.17 -4.84
CA GLY A 151 30.86 20.77 -5.92
C GLY A 151 31.14 19.27 -6.04
N VAL A 152 32.13 18.92 -6.86
CA VAL A 152 32.60 17.54 -7.07
C VAL A 152 34.12 17.44 -6.85
N SER A 153 34.58 16.37 -6.20
CA SER A 153 36.01 16.10 -5.98
C SER A 153 36.35 14.60 -6.07
N LYS A 154 37.64 14.28 -6.15
CA LYS A 154 38.18 12.91 -6.05
C LYS A 154 38.26 12.39 -4.61
N SER A 155 38.17 13.28 -3.63
CA SER A 155 38.21 12.95 -2.21
C SER A 155 36.94 13.41 -1.51
N ALA A 156 36.48 12.64 -0.54
CA ALA A 156 35.41 13.04 0.37
C ALA A 156 35.94 14.14 1.31
N GLY A 157 35.76 15.40 0.93
CA GLY A 157 36.14 16.58 1.71
C GLY A 157 34.91 17.29 2.28
N GLU A 158 35.09 18.05 3.37
CA GLU A 158 34.00 18.87 3.93
C GLU A 158 33.65 20.05 3.02
N GLU A 159 34.58 20.49 2.17
CA GLU A 159 34.37 21.61 1.23
C GLU A 159 33.26 21.36 0.19
N LEU A 160 32.86 20.11 -0.03
CA LEU A 160 31.77 19.77 -0.95
C LEU A 160 30.38 20.02 -0.36
N GLY A 161 30.30 20.25 0.95
CA GLY A 161 29.05 20.25 1.69
C GLY A 161 28.46 18.85 1.85
N ARG A 162 27.23 18.78 2.39
CA ARG A 162 26.53 17.52 2.67
C ARG A 162 25.06 17.60 2.27
N PHE A 163 24.63 16.68 1.41
CA PHE A 163 23.22 16.35 1.25
C PHE A 163 22.71 15.68 2.53
N ARG A 164 21.42 15.87 2.82
CA ARG A 164 20.78 15.32 4.03
C ARG A 164 19.76 14.25 3.71
N ASP A 165 18.92 14.50 2.70
CA ASP A 165 17.90 13.55 2.23
C ASP A 165 17.72 13.72 0.71
N PRO A 166 18.76 13.41 -0.09
CA PRO A 166 18.71 13.52 -1.54
C PRO A 166 17.90 12.39 -2.16
N ILE A 167 17.13 12.73 -3.18
CA ILE A 167 16.36 11.80 -3.99
C ILE A 167 16.80 11.96 -5.42
N HIS A 168 17.16 10.84 -6.05
CA HIS A 168 17.43 10.84 -7.47
C HIS A 168 16.14 11.14 -8.24
N VAL A 169 16.19 12.18 -9.06
CA VAL A 169 15.02 12.75 -9.71
C VAL A 169 15.00 12.36 -11.18
N ALA A 170 16.11 12.54 -11.87
CA ALA A 170 16.28 12.13 -13.25
C ALA A 170 17.76 11.99 -13.53
N GLY A 171 18.11 11.26 -14.58
CA GLY A 171 19.46 11.29 -15.08
C GLY A 171 19.66 10.36 -16.25
N ALA A 172 20.63 10.72 -17.07
CA ALA A 172 20.99 9.97 -18.25
C ALA A 172 22.49 10.17 -18.50
N SER A 173 23.21 9.05 -18.57
CA SER A 173 24.67 9.05 -18.64
C SER A 173 25.25 9.90 -17.49
N LEU A 174 26.18 10.80 -17.79
CA LEU A 174 26.96 11.58 -16.83
C LEU A 174 26.20 12.73 -16.16
N HIS A 175 24.88 12.85 -16.31
CA HIS A 175 24.17 14.01 -15.77
C HIS A 175 22.89 13.61 -15.05
N HIS A 176 22.77 14.13 -13.83
CA HIS A 176 21.74 13.72 -12.89
C HIS A 176 21.14 14.93 -12.20
N VAL A 177 19.84 14.90 -12.02
CA VAL A 177 19.11 15.84 -11.17
C VAL A 177 18.78 15.13 -9.88
N VAL A 178 18.99 15.82 -8.76
CA VAL A 178 18.71 15.35 -7.40
C VAL A 178 17.88 16.41 -6.69
N TYR A 179 16.88 15.99 -5.92
CA TYR A 179 16.15 16.88 -5.02
C TYR A 179 16.50 16.55 -3.57
N ASP A 180 17.02 17.52 -2.82
CA ASP A 180 17.23 17.36 -1.38
C ASP A 180 15.99 17.86 -0.63
N ARG A 181 15.32 16.93 0.07
CA ARG A 181 14.09 17.22 0.83
C ARG A 181 14.30 18.16 2.01
N THR A 182 15.51 18.23 2.57
CA THR A 182 15.82 19.09 3.72
C THR A 182 16.27 20.48 3.28
N LEU A 183 17.03 20.55 2.20
CA LEU A 183 17.46 21.82 1.60
C LEU A 183 16.38 22.44 0.70
N HIS A 184 15.29 21.71 0.43
CA HIS A 184 14.17 22.11 -0.42
C HIS A 184 14.63 22.64 -1.78
N ARG A 185 15.61 21.96 -2.40
CA ARG A 185 16.30 22.48 -3.59
C ARG A 185 16.65 21.35 -4.56
N PHE A 186 16.57 21.65 -5.85
CA PHE A 186 17.08 20.79 -6.92
C PHE A 186 18.56 21.07 -7.17
N PHE A 187 19.32 20.02 -7.48
CA PHE A 187 20.72 20.07 -7.84
C PHE A 187 20.91 19.31 -9.15
N ALA A 188 21.60 19.92 -10.11
CA ALA A 188 22.12 19.23 -11.29
C ALA A 188 23.58 18.86 -11.02
N ILE A 189 23.90 17.58 -11.15
CA ILE A 189 25.23 17.03 -11.04
C ILE A 189 25.65 16.63 -12.45
N ASP A 190 26.68 17.30 -12.94
CA ASP A 190 27.33 16.99 -14.20
C ASP A 190 28.65 16.27 -13.89
N CYS A 191 28.61 14.95 -14.03
CA CYS A 191 29.73 14.04 -13.82
C CYS A 191 30.80 14.14 -14.93
N GLU A 192 30.49 14.76 -16.07
CA GLU A 192 31.44 14.97 -17.16
C GLU A 192 32.25 16.26 -16.91
N ALA A 193 31.54 17.38 -16.72
CA ALA A 193 32.14 18.66 -16.39
C ALA A 193 32.65 18.72 -14.94
N MET A 194 32.31 17.74 -14.11
CA MET A 194 32.66 17.66 -12.70
C MET A 194 32.12 18.86 -11.90
N THR A 195 30.86 19.22 -12.14
CA THR A 195 30.22 20.38 -11.50
C THR A 195 28.90 20.02 -10.84
N VAL A 196 28.54 20.80 -9.82
CA VAL A 196 27.20 20.78 -9.21
C VAL A 196 26.60 22.17 -9.32
N LYS A 197 25.38 22.25 -9.85
CA LYS A 197 24.59 23.47 -9.92
C LYS A 197 23.38 23.32 -9.01
N GLY A 198 23.25 24.22 -8.02
CA GLY A 198 22.06 24.32 -7.19
C GLY A 198 21.01 25.25 -7.80
N GLY A 199 19.74 24.83 -7.81
CA GLY A 199 18.59 25.67 -8.16
C GLY A 199 18.17 26.60 -7.03
N ALA A 200 17.03 27.28 -7.21
CA ALA A 200 16.43 28.08 -6.15
C ALA A 200 15.84 27.18 -5.04
N GLU A 201 15.82 27.69 -3.80
CA GLU A 201 15.10 27.04 -2.71
C GLU A 201 13.58 27.19 -2.90
N LEU A 202 12.85 26.09 -2.74
CA LEU A 202 11.40 26.03 -2.86
C LEU A 202 10.76 26.57 -1.57
N THR A 203 10.39 27.84 -1.60
CA THR A 203 9.79 28.52 -0.43
C THR A 203 8.31 28.19 -0.24
N ASP A 204 7.58 27.87 -1.31
CA ASP A 204 6.16 27.52 -1.28
C ASP A 204 5.92 26.21 -0.51
N THR A 205 5.14 26.30 0.56
CA THR A 205 4.73 25.17 1.39
C THR A 205 4.11 24.00 0.61
N ILE A 206 3.47 24.26 -0.53
CA ILE A 206 2.84 23.24 -1.37
C ILE A 206 3.92 22.47 -2.16
N LEU A 207 4.97 23.17 -2.61
CA LEU A 207 6.09 22.61 -3.37
C LEU A 207 7.22 22.07 -2.48
N ARG A 208 7.17 22.23 -1.15
CA ARG A 208 8.20 21.70 -0.21
C ARG A 208 8.28 20.18 -0.16
N ARG A 209 7.24 19.48 -0.62
CA ARG A 209 7.23 18.01 -0.77
C ARG A 209 6.80 17.63 -2.19
N PRO A 210 7.62 17.97 -3.20
CA PRO A 210 7.33 17.51 -4.54
C PRO A 210 7.49 15.99 -4.55
N LEU A 211 6.48 15.30 -5.06
CA LEU A 211 6.63 13.94 -5.54
C LEU A 211 7.26 14.07 -6.93
N VAL A 212 8.58 14.06 -6.97
CA VAL A 212 9.31 14.24 -8.21
C VAL A 212 9.26 12.95 -9.01
N MET A 213 8.95 13.06 -10.30
CA MET A 213 8.99 11.93 -11.23
C MET A 213 10.20 12.03 -12.16
N GLY A 214 11.19 11.19 -11.94
CA GLY A 214 11.79 10.46 -13.06
C GLY A 214 11.25 9.06 -12.94
N SER A 215 10.67 8.48 -14.00
CA SER A 215 10.29 7.07 -13.86
C SER A 215 11.61 6.30 -13.74
N PRO A 216 11.81 5.55 -12.65
CA PRO A 216 12.97 4.73 -12.55
C PRO A 216 12.93 3.73 -13.71
N ALA A 217 14.00 3.70 -14.52
CA ALA A 217 14.06 3.03 -15.82
C ALA A 217 13.71 1.52 -15.79
N TYR A 218 13.51 0.95 -14.60
CA TYR A 218 13.34 -0.48 -14.35
C TYR A 218 11.92 -0.89 -13.89
N TYR A 219 10.97 0.05 -13.75
CA TYR A 219 9.66 -0.26 -13.16
C TYR A 219 8.50 0.14 -14.08
N GLU A 220 8.47 -0.50 -15.26
CA GLU A 220 7.35 -0.45 -16.19
C GLU A 220 6.13 -1.15 -15.58
N GLY A 221 5.00 -0.46 -15.57
CA GLY A 221 3.73 -0.97 -15.05
C GLY A 221 2.55 -0.10 -15.44
N LEU A 222 2.85 1.19 -15.64
CA LEU A 222 2.12 2.09 -16.51
C LEU A 222 3.12 2.53 -17.59
N ARG A 223 2.66 2.54 -18.85
CA ARG A 223 3.44 3.07 -19.96
C ARG A 223 2.66 4.19 -20.60
N LEU A 224 3.28 5.36 -20.70
CA LEU A 224 2.78 6.51 -21.43
C LEU A 224 3.57 6.68 -22.72
N SER A 225 2.87 6.96 -23.81
CA SER A 225 3.50 7.14 -25.11
C SER A 225 2.77 8.17 -25.94
N TRP A 226 3.55 8.87 -26.75
CA TRP A 226 3.05 9.76 -27.78
C TRP A 226 3.72 9.41 -29.10
N GLN A 227 2.97 9.52 -30.19
CA GLN A 227 3.49 9.40 -31.54
C GLN A 227 3.06 10.65 -32.30
N ALA A 228 4.01 11.30 -32.97
CA ALA A 228 3.73 12.40 -33.86
C ALA A 228 3.00 11.94 -35.12
N PRO A 229 2.33 12.85 -35.85
CA PRO A 229 1.84 12.58 -37.19
C PRO A 229 3.00 12.15 -38.10
N THR A 230 2.72 11.19 -38.97
CA THR A 230 3.67 10.67 -39.96
C THR A 230 3.12 10.86 -41.36
N GLN A 231 4.00 11.28 -42.27
CA GLN A 231 3.72 11.29 -43.70
C GLN A 231 4.35 10.05 -44.34
N ARG A 232 3.65 9.48 -45.31
CA ARG A 232 4.16 8.36 -46.10
C ARG A 232 5.15 8.92 -47.13
N VAL A 233 6.38 8.38 -47.15
CA VAL A 233 7.37 8.77 -48.16
C VAL A 233 6.87 8.29 -49.52
N LEU A 234 6.88 9.18 -50.53
CA LEU A 234 6.41 8.88 -51.89
C LEU A 234 7.18 7.70 -52.48
N ARG A 235 6.43 6.80 -53.12
CA ARG A 235 6.88 5.47 -53.58
C ARG A 235 8.01 5.53 -54.63
N GLU A 236 8.19 6.66 -55.31
CA GLU A 236 9.24 6.89 -56.32
C GLU A 236 10.67 6.81 -55.72
N ALA A 237 10.81 6.85 -54.39
CA ALA A 237 12.09 6.73 -53.68
C ALA A 237 12.28 5.37 -52.96
N GLN A 238 11.42 4.36 -53.21
CA GLN A 238 11.49 3.04 -52.56
C GLN A 238 11.48 1.91 -53.59
N ASP A 239 12.28 0.86 -53.35
CA ASP A 239 12.16 -0.42 -54.05
C ASP A 239 10.75 -0.99 -53.84
N GLU A 240 10.12 -1.52 -54.90
CA GLU A 240 8.71 -1.98 -54.89
C GLU A 240 8.42 -3.04 -53.82
N ASP A 241 9.43 -3.82 -53.40
CA ASP A 241 9.32 -4.89 -52.40
C ASP A 241 9.56 -4.42 -50.96
N SER A 242 9.92 -3.16 -50.74
CA SER A 242 10.24 -2.66 -49.40
C SER A 242 9.00 -2.12 -48.66
N ALA A 243 8.95 -2.33 -47.34
CA ALA A 243 7.88 -1.82 -46.51
C ALA A 243 7.77 -0.28 -46.62
N PRO A 244 6.56 0.29 -46.59
CA PRO A 244 6.37 1.74 -46.70
C PRO A 244 7.16 2.45 -45.59
N ARG A 245 8.02 3.39 -46.01
CA ARG A 245 8.80 4.21 -45.08
C ARG A 245 7.96 5.42 -44.66
N TYR A 246 8.01 5.73 -43.38
CA TYR A 246 7.34 6.88 -42.79
C TYR A 246 8.39 7.89 -42.35
N GLU A 247 8.12 9.16 -42.60
CA GLU A 247 8.92 10.26 -42.10
C GLU A 247 8.09 11.11 -41.13
N HIS A 248 8.73 11.47 -40.02
CA HIS A 248 8.20 12.46 -39.11
C HIS A 248 8.47 13.85 -39.67
N ARG A 249 7.46 14.71 -39.66
CA ARG A 249 7.59 16.09 -40.15
C ARG A 249 8.53 16.94 -39.30
N PHE A 250 8.83 16.50 -38.08
CA PHE A 250 9.69 17.19 -37.13
C PHE A 250 10.52 16.19 -36.33
N THR A 251 11.69 16.64 -35.87
CA THR A 251 12.48 15.90 -34.90
C THR A 251 11.74 15.89 -33.58
N ILE A 252 11.30 14.71 -33.16
CA ILE A 252 10.61 14.53 -31.88
C ILE A 252 11.63 14.05 -30.88
N ARG A 253 11.77 14.78 -29.79
CA ARG A 253 12.50 14.31 -28.62
C ARG A 253 11.51 14.14 -27.49
N PHE A 254 11.43 12.93 -27.00
CA PHE A 254 10.56 12.61 -25.88
C PHE A 254 11.30 12.86 -24.59
N SER A 255 10.62 13.49 -23.62
CA SER A 255 10.95 13.28 -22.21
C SER A 255 10.37 11.93 -21.78
N THR A 256 10.76 10.83 -22.43
CA THR A 256 10.54 9.53 -21.80
C THR A 256 11.33 9.51 -20.51
N SER A 257 10.78 8.86 -19.49
CA SER A 257 11.56 8.45 -18.33
C SER A 257 12.75 7.55 -18.66
N SER A 258 12.78 6.96 -19.86
CA SER A 258 13.96 6.31 -20.41
C SER A 258 14.98 7.35 -20.90
N ASN A 259 16.00 7.59 -20.06
CA ASN A 259 17.41 7.84 -20.38
C ASN A 259 17.81 8.89 -21.43
N TYR A 260 16.91 9.75 -21.92
CA TYR A 260 17.28 10.87 -22.78
C TYR A 260 16.92 12.18 -22.11
N TRP A 261 17.91 13.08 -22.07
CA TRP A 261 17.76 14.44 -21.58
C TRP A 261 16.67 15.18 -22.35
N SER A 262 15.50 15.28 -21.75
CA SER A 262 14.58 16.35 -22.08
C SER A 262 15.00 17.63 -21.39
N ARG A 263 14.64 18.77 -21.97
CA ARG A 263 14.81 20.06 -21.31
C ARG A 263 13.94 20.19 -20.06
N TYR A 264 12.76 19.56 -20.05
CA TYR A 264 11.74 19.73 -19.03
C TYR A 264 11.42 18.42 -18.32
N LEU A 265 11.50 18.44 -16.99
CA LEU A 265 11.16 17.31 -16.14
C LEU A 265 9.85 17.57 -15.39
N PRO A 266 8.85 16.67 -15.47
CA PRO A 266 7.62 16.82 -14.70
C PRO A 266 7.83 16.67 -13.18
N VAL A 267 7.27 17.60 -12.42
CA VAL A 267 7.28 17.60 -10.95
C VAL A 267 5.83 17.64 -10.46
N ILE A 268 5.45 16.68 -9.61
CA ILE A 268 4.07 16.55 -9.14
C ILE A 268 4.00 16.94 -7.66
N ASP A 269 3.01 17.72 -7.27
CA ASP A 269 2.77 18.02 -5.86
C ASP A 269 1.86 16.98 -5.18
N ALA A 270 1.65 17.12 -3.86
CA ALA A 270 0.75 16.23 -3.12
C ALA A 270 -0.74 16.34 -3.53
N SER A 271 -1.13 17.43 -4.20
CA SER A 271 -2.49 17.65 -4.69
C SER A 271 -2.74 16.96 -6.04
N GLY A 272 -1.67 16.62 -6.77
CA GLY A 272 -1.68 16.08 -8.12
C GLY A 272 -1.49 17.15 -9.21
N GLN A 273 -1.21 18.41 -8.86
CA GLN A 273 -0.79 19.42 -9.83
C GLN A 273 0.60 19.08 -10.36
N ILE A 274 0.82 19.44 -11.63
CA ILE A 274 2.05 19.12 -12.36
C ILE A 274 2.72 20.44 -12.74
N ALA A 275 3.95 20.63 -12.30
CA ALA A 275 4.88 21.68 -12.75
C ALA A 275 5.97 21.06 -13.64
N LEU A 276 6.75 21.91 -14.30
CA LEU A 276 7.92 21.46 -15.08
C LEU A 276 9.19 22.08 -14.50
N LEU A 277 10.20 21.28 -14.25
CA LEU A 277 11.55 21.75 -13.93
C LEU A 277 12.34 21.89 -15.24
N ASP A 278 12.78 23.09 -15.59
CA ASP A 278 13.77 23.26 -16.67
C ASP A 278 15.12 22.75 -16.13
N GLN A 279 15.63 21.66 -16.70
CA GLN A 279 16.83 20.99 -16.22
C GLN A 279 18.10 21.83 -16.41
N ARG A 280 18.08 22.83 -17.33
CA ARG A 280 19.22 23.73 -17.54
C ARG A 280 19.27 24.83 -16.50
N THR A 281 18.12 25.42 -16.17
CA THR A 281 18.05 26.55 -15.23
C THR A 281 17.82 26.09 -13.78
N LEU A 282 17.25 24.90 -13.61
CA LEU A 282 16.70 24.38 -12.35
C LEU A 282 15.55 25.22 -11.79
N GLU A 283 14.85 25.94 -12.67
CA GLU A 283 13.66 26.71 -12.32
C GLU A 283 12.39 25.89 -12.58
N LEU A 284 11.43 26.00 -11.66
CA LEU A 284 10.11 25.42 -11.84
C LEU A 284 9.23 26.38 -12.64
N VAL A 285 8.76 25.92 -13.78
CA VAL A 285 7.67 26.51 -14.53
C VAL A 285 6.36 26.04 -13.89
N PRO A 286 5.54 26.96 -13.33
CA PRO A 286 4.36 26.59 -12.56
C PRO A 286 3.26 25.97 -13.44
N ALA A 287 2.52 25.04 -12.82
CA ALA A 287 1.21 24.50 -13.22
C ALA A 287 0.96 24.31 -14.73
N LYS A 288 1.53 23.24 -15.29
CA LYS A 288 1.34 22.81 -16.69
C LYS A 288 0.36 21.65 -16.86
N GLY A 289 -0.20 21.14 -15.76
CA GLY A 289 -1.23 20.11 -15.84
C GLY A 289 -1.68 19.62 -14.47
N ILE A 290 -2.52 18.59 -14.49
CA ILE A 290 -3.03 17.93 -13.30
C ILE A 290 -3.23 16.44 -13.57
N LEU A 291 -2.98 15.61 -12.55
CA LEU A 291 -3.22 14.19 -12.65
C LEU A 291 -4.72 13.90 -12.91
N PRO A 292 -5.03 12.91 -13.76
CA PRO A 292 -6.40 12.52 -14.05
C PRO A 292 -7.07 11.88 -12.83
N VAL A 293 -8.41 11.77 -12.88
CA VAL A 293 -9.23 11.16 -11.83
C VAL A 293 -9.84 9.85 -12.34
N PRO A 294 -9.19 8.68 -12.18
CA PRO A 294 -9.71 7.42 -12.73
C PRO A 294 -11.14 7.11 -12.27
N LYS A 295 -11.96 6.61 -13.19
CA LYS A 295 -13.33 6.17 -12.90
C LYS A 295 -13.30 4.82 -12.20
N THR A 296 -13.78 4.76 -10.96
CA THR A 296 -13.93 3.55 -10.14
C THR A 296 -15.34 2.97 -10.28
N LEU A 297 -15.61 1.83 -9.64
CA LEU A 297 -16.96 1.25 -9.54
C LEU A 297 -17.99 2.25 -9.00
N TYR A 298 -17.56 3.12 -8.10
CA TYR A 298 -18.41 4.01 -7.33
C TYR A 298 -18.48 5.44 -7.89
N GLY A 299 -17.72 5.74 -8.95
CA GLY A 299 -17.66 7.06 -9.56
C GLY A 299 -16.23 7.56 -9.74
N GLU A 300 -16.05 8.88 -9.73
CA GLU A 300 -14.74 9.52 -9.84
C GLU A 300 -13.91 9.29 -8.56
N GLY A 301 -12.72 8.72 -8.70
CA GLY A 301 -11.79 8.52 -7.60
C GLY A 301 -11.05 9.81 -7.17
N SER A 302 -9.80 9.66 -6.76
CA SER A 302 -8.92 10.77 -6.37
C SER A 302 -7.83 11.01 -7.42
N ARG A 303 -7.39 12.26 -7.57
CA ARG A 303 -6.21 12.65 -8.36
C ARG A 303 -4.92 12.72 -7.54
N ARG A 304 -5.02 12.61 -6.22
CA ARG A 304 -3.85 12.73 -5.34
C ARG A 304 -2.89 11.58 -5.65
N PRO A 305 -1.59 11.84 -5.83
CA PRO A 305 -0.62 10.78 -6.13
C PRO A 305 -0.68 9.62 -5.15
N SER A 306 -0.79 9.90 -3.85
CA SER A 306 -0.90 8.89 -2.80
C SER A 306 -2.17 8.03 -2.88
N GLN A 307 -3.19 8.45 -3.62
CA GLN A 307 -4.44 7.70 -3.80
C GLN A 307 -4.53 7.01 -5.17
N LEU A 308 -3.54 7.21 -6.04
CA LEU A 308 -3.39 6.49 -7.30
C LEU A 308 -2.46 5.32 -7.10
N LEU A 309 -2.80 4.15 -7.64
CA LEU A 309 -1.93 2.98 -7.51
C LEU A 309 -0.61 3.18 -8.28
N LYS A 310 -0.71 3.80 -9.46
CA LYS A 310 0.40 4.26 -10.29
C LYS A 310 -0.03 5.51 -11.02
N HIS A 311 0.93 6.34 -11.35
CA HIS A 311 0.74 7.49 -12.20
C HIS A 311 2.04 7.73 -12.97
N GLU A 312 1.93 8.38 -14.11
CA GLU A 312 3.06 8.69 -14.98
C GLU A 312 2.75 9.99 -15.72
N VAL A 313 3.78 10.80 -15.94
CA VAL A 313 3.68 12.08 -16.61
C VAL A 313 4.82 12.20 -17.61
N GLN A 314 4.51 12.65 -18.82
CA GLN A 314 5.46 12.79 -19.91
C GLN A 314 5.34 14.19 -20.52
N ALA A 315 6.42 14.97 -20.44
CA ALA A 315 6.54 16.22 -21.17
C ALA A 315 6.90 15.96 -22.63
N ILE A 316 6.21 16.63 -23.55
CA ILE A 316 6.47 16.54 -24.98
C ILE A 316 7.26 17.77 -25.41
N THR A 317 8.39 17.52 -26.06
CA THR A 317 9.23 18.56 -26.64
C THR A 317 9.44 18.34 -28.13
N ILE A 318 9.47 19.41 -28.90
CA ILE A 318 9.55 19.36 -30.36
C ILE A 318 10.72 20.21 -30.85
N GLY A 319 11.31 19.78 -31.95
CA GLY A 319 12.35 20.52 -32.64
C GLY A 319 13.75 20.34 -32.04
N PRO A 320 14.77 20.90 -32.70
CA PRO A 320 16.16 20.76 -32.28
C PRO A 320 16.44 21.40 -30.92
N GLU A 321 15.70 22.45 -30.56
CA GLU A 321 15.85 23.17 -29.29
C GLU A 321 15.06 22.55 -28.13
N SER A 322 14.30 21.47 -28.39
CA SER A 322 13.42 20.83 -27.40
C SER A 322 12.42 21.82 -26.78
N GLU A 323 11.73 22.57 -27.65
CA GLU A 323 10.66 23.47 -27.23
C GLU A 323 9.51 22.68 -26.62
N TYR A 324 8.94 23.18 -25.53
CA TYR A 324 7.82 22.52 -24.86
C TYR A 324 6.54 22.63 -25.70
N ALA A 325 5.95 21.48 -26.03
CA ALA A 325 4.74 21.40 -26.85
C ALA A 325 3.49 21.02 -26.04
N GLY A 326 3.66 20.29 -24.93
CA GLY A 326 2.54 19.86 -24.11
C GLY A 326 2.90 18.75 -23.14
N LEU A 327 1.89 18.17 -22.51
CA LEU A 327 2.04 17.17 -21.45
C LEU A 327 1.02 16.04 -21.62
N LEU A 328 1.46 14.82 -21.33
CA LEU A 328 0.58 13.70 -21.05
C LEU A 328 0.65 13.36 -19.56
N ALA A 329 -0.48 13.08 -18.95
CA ALA A 329 -0.57 12.58 -17.58
C ALA A 329 -1.51 11.40 -17.51
N ALA A 330 -1.09 10.31 -16.89
CA ALA A 330 -1.86 9.10 -16.71
C ALA A 330 -1.92 8.69 -15.23
N GLY A 331 -3.02 8.05 -14.84
CA GLY A 331 -3.26 7.60 -13.47
C GLY A 331 -4.08 6.32 -13.45
N VAL A 332 -3.66 5.37 -12.61
CA VAL A 332 -4.34 4.11 -12.36
C VAL A 332 -5.12 4.22 -11.04
N SER A 333 -6.37 3.77 -11.05
CA SER A 333 -7.19 3.76 -9.83
C SER A 333 -6.52 2.95 -8.72
N ARG A 334 -6.87 3.27 -7.48
CA ARG A 334 -6.34 2.60 -6.28
C ARG A 334 -6.38 1.07 -6.34
N GLN A 335 -7.42 0.51 -6.98
CA GLN A 335 -7.63 -0.92 -7.12
C GLN A 335 -6.94 -1.54 -8.34
N GLY A 336 -6.32 -0.74 -9.20
CA GLY A 336 -5.77 -1.24 -10.47
C GLY A 336 -6.83 -1.64 -11.49
N THR A 337 -8.09 -1.20 -11.35
CA THR A 337 -9.21 -1.67 -12.21
C THR A 337 -9.57 -0.69 -13.33
N SER A 338 -8.94 0.49 -13.34
CA SER A 338 -9.20 1.52 -14.34
C SER A 338 -8.03 2.46 -14.48
N LEU A 339 -7.93 3.06 -15.66
CA LEU A 339 -6.87 3.96 -16.07
C LEU A 339 -7.52 5.20 -16.70
N ALA A 340 -6.94 6.36 -16.44
CA ALA A 340 -7.32 7.60 -17.08
C ALA A 340 -6.08 8.34 -17.57
N MET A 341 -6.24 9.06 -18.67
CA MET A 341 -5.22 9.89 -19.31
C MET A 341 -5.77 11.29 -19.54
N SER A 342 -4.93 12.30 -19.33
CA SER A 342 -5.22 13.70 -19.65
C SER A 342 -4.08 14.26 -20.49
N ILE A 343 -4.45 15.04 -21.50
CA ILE A 343 -3.57 15.68 -22.46
C ILE A 343 -3.66 17.18 -22.25
N PHE A 344 -2.52 17.84 -22.13
CA PHE A 344 -2.42 19.28 -21.97
C PHE A 344 -1.60 19.90 -23.09
N ASP A 345 -2.01 21.08 -23.52
CA ASP A 345 -1.27 21.90 -24.48
C ASP A 345 -0.03 22.56 -23.84
N LYS A 346 0.74 23.32 -24.63
CA LYS A 346 1.92 24.06 -24.17
C LYS A 346 1.62 25.09 -23.06
N ASP A 347 0.38 25.55 -22.98
CA ASP A 347 -0.06 26.57 -22.02
C ASP A 347 -0.54 25.93 -20.71
N GLY A 348 -0.78 24.63 -20.71
CA GLY A 348 -1.24 23.84 -19.57
C GLY A 348 -2.76 23.66 -19.53
N ASN A 349 -3.47 24.02 -20.60
CA ASN A 349 -4.91 23.77 -20.69
C ASN A 349 -5.16 22.31 -21.08
N MET A 350 -6.18 21.72 -20.45
CA MET A 350 -6.56 20.34 -20.76
C MET A 350 -7.25 20.28 -22.13
N VAL A 351 -6.61 19.66 -23.10
CA VAL A 351 -7.11 19.45 -24.46
C VAL A 351 -8.13 18.32 -24.48
N THR A 352 -7.76 17.19 -23.88
CA THR A 352 -8.61 16.00 -23.87
C THR A 352 -8.35 15.17 -22.62
N ARG A 353 -9.40 14.50 -22.17
CA ARG A 353 -9.33 13.46 -21.15
C ARG A 353 -10.02 12.22 -21.65
N ALA A 354 -9.36 11.08 -21.48
CA ALA A 354 -9.90 9.79 -21.83
C ALA A 354 -9.75 8.82 -20.65
N ASP A 355 -10.78 8.03 -20.39
CA ASP A 355 -10.76 6.96 -19.41
C ASP A 355 -10.78 5.61 -20.17
N THR A 356 -10.30 4.53 -19.56
CA THR A 356 -10.45 3.21 -20.16
C THR A 356 -11.93 2.81 -20.23
N ILE A 357 -12.32 2.29 -21.38
CA ILE A 357 -13.68 1.85 -21.71
C ILE A 357 -13.52 0.54 -22.48
N ALA A 358 -14.30 -0.49 -22.11
CA ALA A 358 -14.42 -1.67 -22.97
C ALA A 358 -15.74 -1.64 -23.73
N MET A 359 -15.69 -2.10 -24.98
CA MET A 359 -16.88 -2.34 -25.78
C MET A 359 -17.51 -3.66 -25.33
N SER A 360 -18.75 -3.61 -24.87
CA SER A 360 -19.51 -4.82 -24.56
C SER A 360 -20.48 -5.14 -25.69
N TYR A 361 -20.29 -6.30 -26.33
CA TYR A 361 -21.25 -6.85 -27.28
C TYR A 361 -22.35 -7.59 -26.53
N ARG A 362 -23.50 -6.94 -26.38
CA ARG A 362 -24.67 -7.59 -25.79
C ARG A 362 -25.29 -8.53 -26.82
N HIS A 363 -25.09 -9.83 -26.64
CA HIS A 363 -25.71 -10.87 -27.47
C HIS A 363 -27.22 -10.59 -27.63
N GLY A 364 -27.67 -10.36 -28.87
CA GLY A 364 -29.08 -10.16 -29.23
C GLY A 364 -29.49 -8.73 -29.63
N PHE A 365 -28.67 -7.70 -29.35
CA PHE A 365 -28.90 -6.35 -29.87
C PHE A 365 -27.58 -5.77 -30.36
N ALA A 366 -27.50 -5.45 -31.66
CA ALA A 366 -26.32 -4.89 -32.33
C ALA A 366 -26.04 -3.43 -31.91
N ARG A 367 -26.10 -3.13 -30.62
CA ARG A 367 -25.81 -1.81 -30.07
C ARG A 367 -24.62 -1.93 -29.13
N GLU A 368 -23.51 -1.36 -29.55
CA GLU A 368 -22.31 -1.21 -28.75
C GLU A 368 -22.64 -0.34 -27.53
N VAL A 369 -22.44 -0.91 -26.34
CA VAL A 369 -22.55 -0.17 -25.09
C VAL A 369 -21.15 0.01 -24.53
N GLN A 370 -20.75 1.27 -24.40
CA GLN A 370 -19.52 1.64 -23.73
C GLN A 370 -19.67 1.38 -22.22
N VAL A 371 -18.82 0.51 -21.68
CA VAL A 371 -18.80 0.18 -20.26
C VAL A 371 -17.46 0.62 -19.68
N GLY A 372 -17.48 1.42 -18.61
CA GLY A 372 -16.26 1.84 -17.94
C GLY A 372 -15.46 0.66 -17.38
N SER A 373 -14.14 0.71 -17.50
CA SER A 373 -13.27 -0.44 -17.23
C SER A 373 -13.36 -1.01 -15.83
N ALA A 374 -13.62 -0.21 -14.79
CA ALA A 374 -13.80 -0.75 -13.44
C ALA A 374 -14.96 -1.77 -13.37
N ARG A 375 -16.04 -1.54 -14.14
CA ARG A 375 -17.16 -2.48 -14.21
C ARG A 375 -16.82 -3.70 -15.06
N VAL A 376 -16.03 -3.52 -16.12
CA VAL A 376 -15.56 -4.61 -16.99
C VAL A 376 -14.61 -5.53 -16.23
N ALA A 377 -13.68 -4.95 -15.46
CA ALA A 377 -12.73 -5.66 -14.62
C ALA A 377 -13.45 -6.53 -13.59
N LEU A 378 -14.53 -6.02 -12.97
CA LEU A 378 -15.25 -6.71 -11.91
C LEU A 378 -16.33 -7.68 -12.41
N PHE A 379 -16.93 -7.43 -13.57
CA PHE A 379 -18.12 -8.17 -14.02
C PHE A 379 -18.12 -8.58 -15.49
N GLY A 380 -17.24 -8.01 -16.32
CA GLY A 380 -17.22 -8.21 -17.76
C GLY A 380 -16.32 -9.35 -18.24
N ALA A 381 -15.20 -9.62 -17.55
CA ALA A 381 -14.28 -10.68 -17.94
C ALA A 381 -14.73 -12.08 -17.45
N PRO A 382 -14.32 -13.18 -18.12
CA PRO A 382 -14.58 -14.53 -17.65
C PRO A 382 -14.09 -14.74 -16.22
N TRP A 383 -14.96 -15.31 -15.37
CA TRP A 383 -14.74 -15.49 -13.93
C TRP A 383 -14.71 -14.22 -13.07
N ALA A 384 -14.72 -13.02 -13.65
CA ALA A 384 -14.69 -11.78 -12.88
C ALA A 384 -15.86 -11.69 -11.87
N PRO A 385 -17.12 -12.03 -12.20
CA PRO A 385 -18.19 -12.05 -11.21
C PRO A 385 -17.91 -13.00 -10.04
N ALA A 386 -17.39 -14.20 -10.31
CA ALA A 386 -17.08 -15.18 -9.28
C ALA A 386 -15.95 -14.70 -8.36
N LEU A 387 -14.90 -14.11 -8.93
CA LEU A 387 -13.78 -13.52 -8.17
C LEU A 387 -14.22 -12.30 -7.36
N THR A 388 -15.08 -11.45 -7.92
CA THR A 388 -15.68 -10.30 -7.23
C THR A 388 -16.54 -10.75 -6.05
N VAL A 389 -17.41 -11.75 -6.24
CA VAL A 389 -18.21 -12.32 -5.15
C VAL A 389 -17.31 -12.97 -4.09
N SER A 390 -16.26 -13.68 -4.50
CA SER A 390 -15.31 -14.30 -3.57
C SER A 390 -14.58 -13.25 -2.73
N LYS A 391 -14.07 -12.18 -3.37
CA LYS A 391 -13.46 -11.02 -2.69
C LYS A 391 -14.44 -10.40 -1.70
N TYR A 392 -15.68 -10.15 -2.12
CA TYR A 392 -16.73 -9.57 -1.28
C TYR A 392 -17.05 -10.44 -0.04
N LEU A 393 -17.13 -11.76 -0.21
CA LEU A 393 -17.35 -12.68 0.91
C LEU A 393 -16.17 -12.68 1.89
N LEU A 394 -14.94 -12.69 1.39
CA LEU A 394 -13.74 -12.61 2.23
C LEU A 394 -13.69 -11.28 3.02
N GLU A 395 -14.12 -10.18 2.42
CA GLU A 395 -14.22 -8.88 3.09
C GLU A 395 -15.33 -8.85 4.16
N ASN A 396 -16.44 -9.57 3.97
CA ASN A 396 -17.52 -9.66 4.96
C ASN A 396 -17.17 -10.59 6.14
N VAL A 397 -16.21 -11.49 5.95
CA VAL A 397 -15.67 -12.35 7.02
C VAL A 397 -14.61 -11.62 7.86
N HIS A 398 -14.07 -10.51 7.33
CA HIS A 398 -13.10 -9.67 8.02
C HIS A 398 -13.71 -8.99 9.27
N PRO A 399 -12.93 -8.74 10.35
CA PRO A 399 -13.39 -8.01 11.54
C PRO A 399 -14.12 -6.69 11.21
N PRO A 400 -15.40 -6.52 11.62
CA PRO A 400 -16.19 -5.34 11.30
C PRO A 400 -15.53 -4.02 11.71
N ILE A 401 -14.94 -3.96 12.92
CA ILE A 401 -14.29 -2.75 13.41
C ILE A 401 -13.11 -2.33 12.52
N LEU A 402 -12.37 -3.29 11.97
CA LEU A 402 -11.24 -3.02 11.09
C LEU A 402 -11.70 -2.61 9.68
N THR A 403 -12.82 -3.14 9.20
CA THR A 403 -13.42 -2.70 7.93
C THR A 403 -13.93 -1.26 8.04
N VAL A 404 -14.57 -0.91 9.16
CA VAL A 404 -14.97 0.48 9.45
C VAL A 404 -13.75 1.40 9.59
N ALA A 405 -12.70 0.97 10.30
CA ALA A 405 -11.46 1.73 10.40
C ALA A 405 -10.82 1.95 9.03
N SER A 406 -10.88 0.95 8.14
CA SER A 406 -10.38 1.04 6.76
C SER A 406 -11.10 2.12 5.96
N PHE A 407 -12.42 2.25 6.10
CA PHE A 407 -13.20 3.33 5.49
C PHE A 407 -12.74 4.72 5.94
N PHE A 408 -12.45 4.93 7.22
CA PHE A 408 -12.00 6.23 7.72
C PHE A 408 -10.54 6.53 7.38
N LEU A 409 -9.70 5.50 7.25
CA LEU A 409 -8.25 5.64 7.04
C LEU A 409 -7.82 5.59 5.57
N VAL A 410 -8.69 5.19 4.62
CA VAL A 410 -8.34 5.01 3.20
C VAL A 410 -7.63 6.23 2.59
N ASN A 411 -8.11 7.44 2.88
CA ASN A 411 -7.52 8.70 2.38
C ASN A 411 -6.15 9.05 3.01
N ARG A 412 -5.76 8.38 4.09
CA ARG A 412 -4.46 8.55 4.77
C ARG A 412 -3.47 7.45 4.42
N ILE A 413 -3.95 6.36 3.81
CA ILE A 413 -3.14 5.22 3.44
C ILE A 413 -2.86 5.31 1.95
N GLU A 414 -1.59 5.35 1.59
CA GLU A 414 -1.19 5.35 0.20
C GLU A 414 -1.68 4.09 -0.54
N ALA A 415 -2.05 4.23 -1.81
CA ALA A 415 -2.65 3.16 -2.61
C ALA A 415 -1.74 1.92 -2.70
N GLY A 416 -0.44 2.09 -2.97
CA GLY A 416 0.51 0.98 -2.93
C GLY A 416 0.56 0.28 -1.57
N LEU A 417 0.56 1.05 -0.48
CA LEU A 417 0.59 0.51 0.90
C LEU A 417 -0.61 -0.35 1.24
N SER A 418 -1.77 -0.09 0.64
CA SER A 418 -2.97 -0.86 0.97
C SER A 418 -2.98 -2.29 0.48
N HIS A 419 -2.19 -2.60 -0.54
CA HIS A 419 -2.03 -3.97 -1.03
C HIS A 419 -1.15 -4.83 -0.12
N ARG A 420 -0.45 -4.23 0.85
CA ARG A 420 0.40 -4.94 1.84
C ARG A 420 -0.15 -4.94 3.27
N MET A 421 -1.31 -4.33 3.51
CA MET A 421 -1.91 -4.29 4.84
C MET A 421 -2.65 -5.59 5.15
N LEU A 422 -2.22 -6.23 6.24
CA LEU A 422 -2.81 -7.48 6.72
C LEU A 422 -4.16 -7.24 7.43
N LEU A 423 -4.21 -6.25 8.33
CA LEU A 423 -5.34 -6.00 9.22
C LEU A 423 -6.30 -4.92 8.72
N LEU A 424 -5.81 -3.91 8.01
CA LEU A 424 -6.66 -2.91 7.38
C LEU A 424 -6.85 -3.28 5.92
N VAL A 425 -8.03 -2.99 5.39
CA VAL A 425 -8.43 -3.30 4.01
C VAL A 425 -8.89 -2.04 3.30
N PRO A 426 -7.97 -1.11 2.96
CA PRO A 426 -8.33 0.15 2.32
C PRO A 426 -8.86 -0.03 0.89
N ASN A 427 -8.63 -1.20 0.28
CA ASN A 427 -9.12 -1.56 -1.06
C ASN A 427 -10.39 -2.43 -1.00
N SER A 428 -11.07 -2.47 0.15
CA SER A 428 -12.37 -3.14 0.29
C SER A 428 -13.48 -2.36 -0.39
N PHE A 429 -14.53 -3.05 -0.81
CA PHE A 429 -15.73 -2.41 -1.36
C PHE A 429 -16.29 -1.34 -0.41
N ALA A 430 -16.26 -1.62 0.90
CA ALA A 430 -16.70 -0.67 1.92
C ALA A 430 -15.81 0.57 1.98
N ALA A 431 -14.48 0.40 2.00
CA ALA A 431 -13.56 1.53 2.06
C ALA A 431 -13.60 2.39 0.78
N MET A 432 -13.76 1.75 -0.39
CA MET A 432 -13.88 2.42 -1.68
C MET A 432 -15.10 3.33 -1.80
N GLN A 433 -16.15 3.09 -1.00
CA GLN A 433 -17.30 3.99 -0.95
C GLN A 433 -16.89 5.42 -0.51
N ARG A 434 -15.78 5.55 0.23
CA ARG A 434 -15.23 6.84 0.65
C ARG A 434 -14.65 7.65 -0.50
N ASP A 435 -14.23 6.99 -1.58
CA ASP A 435 -13.58 7.62 -2.74
C ASP A 435 -14.59 8.40 -3.62
N GLN A 436 -15.90 8.30 -3.35
CA GLN A 436 -16.95 9.00 -4.10
C GLN A 436 -16.94 10.52 -3.86
N THR A 437 -16.11 11.26 -4.58
CA THR A 437 -15.92 12.71 -4.42
C THR A 437 -17.21 13.55 -4.49
N ARG A 438 -18.26 13.08 -5.17
CA ARG A 438 -19.53 13.82 -5.34
C ARG A 438 -20.56 13.63 -4.22
N GLN A 439 -20.36 12.67 -3.31
CA GLN A 439 -21.30 12.39 -2.23
C GLN A 439 -20.79 12.91 -0.88
N GLY A 440 -21.70 13.38 -0.02
CA GLY A 440 -21.37 13.73 1.36
C GLY A 440 -20.95 12.52 2.18
N ILE A 441 -20.11 12.72 3.20
CA ILE A 441 -19.53 11.65 4.03
C ILE A 441 -20.59 10.73 4.66
N VAL A 442 -21.76 11.26 4.99
CA VAL A 442 -22.88 10.49 5.57
C VAL A 442 -23.44 9.49 4.56
N SER A 443 -23.69 9.90 3.33
CA SER A 443 -24.18 9.02 2.25
C SER A 443 -23.18 7.91 1.96
N GLN A 444 -21.88 8.26 1.89
CA GLN A 444 -20.80 7.30 1.71
C GLN A 444 -20.76 6.29 2.85
N PHE A 445 -20.87 6.76 4.10
CA PHE A 445 -20.86 5.88 5.27
C PHE A 445 -22.06 4.92 5.28
N VAL A 446 -23.27 5.43 5.00
CA VAL A 446 -24.48 4.60 4.91
C VAL A 446 -24.32 3.54 3.81
N GLY A 447 -23.79 3.91 2.64
CA GLY A 447 -23.46 2.97 1.56
C GLY A 447 -22.48 1.90 2.02
N ALA A 448 -21.42 2.28 2.74
CA ALA A 448 -20.45 1.35 3.30
C ALA A 448 -21.09 0.40 4.33
N VAL A 449 -22.01 0.88 5.19
CA VAL A 449 -22.76 0.06 6.15
C VAL A 449 -23.59 -1.01 5.43
N PHE A 450 -24.26 -0.67 4.32
CA PHE A 450 -25.00 -1.66 3.53
C PHE A 450 -24.09 -2.74 2.93
N ILE A 451 -22.89 -2.36 2.48
CA ILE A 451 -21.91 -3.29 1.93
C ILE A 451 -21.39 -4.28 3.01
N ILE A 452 -21.23 -3.83 4.25
CA ILE A 452 -20.73 -4.67 5.36
C ILE A 452 -21.85 -5.34 6.18
N LEU A 453 -23.11 -5.09 5.84
CA LEU A 453 -24.27 -5.57 6.59
C LEU A 453 -24.26 -7.10 6.79
N PRO A 454 -23.92 -7.94 5.79
CA PRO A 454 -23.82 -9.39 6.01
C PRO A 454 -22.79 -9.76 7.08
N GLY A 455 -21.63 -9.09 7.11
CA GLY A 455 -20.62 -9.26 8.15
C GLY A 455 -21.10 -8.83 9.54
N ILE A 456 -21.85 -7.72 9.63
CA ILE A 456 -22.48 -7.27 10.88
C ILE A 456 -23.50 -8.29 11.38
N LEU A 457 -24.39 -8.77 10.51
CA LEU A 457 -25.41 -9.78 10.87
C LEU A 457 -24.76 -11.08 11.35
N LEU A 458 -23.68 -11.52 10.69
CA LEU A 458 -22.88 -12.66 11.14
C LEU A 458 -22.28 -12.39 12.53
N ALA A 459 -21.69 -11.22 12.77
CA ALA A 459 -21.13 -10.86 14.06
C ALA A 459 -22.19 -10.83 15.18
N VAL A 460 -23.40 -10.33 14.90
CA VAL A 460 -24.53 -10.35 15.85
C VAL A 460 -24.95 -11.79 16.17
N LEU A 461 -25.09 -12.65 15.16
CA LEU A 461 -25.43 -14.06 15.36
C LEU A 461 -24.37 -14.80 16.18
N LEU A 462 -23.09 -14.55 15.91
CA LEU A 462 -21.98 -15.10 16.67
C LEU A 462 -21.97 -14.56 18.10
N ALA A 463 -22.17 -13.26 18.31
CA ALA A 463 -22.21 -12.65 19.63
C ALA A 463 -23.35 -13.19 20.48
N TRP A 464 -24.55 -13.37 19.90
CA TRP A 464 -25.67 -14.02 20.55
C TRP A 464 -25.32 -15.46 20.98
N ARG A 465 -24.69 -16.23 20.09
CA ARG A 465 -24.24 -17.59 20.38
C ARG A 465 -23.20 -17.63 21.51
N VAL A 466 -22.25 -16.69 21.51
CA VAL A 466 -21.23 -16.56 22.55
C VAL A 466 -21.85 -16.22 23.89
N VAL A 467 -22.76 -15.26 23.96
CA VAL A 467 -23.42 -14.89 25.23
C VAL A 467 -24.25 -16.03 25.79
N ARG A 468 -24.98 -16.76 24.94
CA ARG A 468 -25.75 -17.93 25.36
C ARG A 468 -24.83 -19.03 25.92
N ASP A 469 -23.79 -19.40 25.18
CA ASP A 469 -22.81 -20.40 25.62
C ASP A 469 -22.04 -19.94 26.87
N ALA A 470 -21.74 -18.65 27.00
CA ALA A 470 -21.06 -18.07 28.16
C ALA A 470 -21.97 -18.07 29.40
N ALA A 471 -23.27 -17.83 29.23
CA ALA A 471 -24.24 -17.99 30.30
C ALA A 471 -24.39 -19.47 30.70
N ASP A 472 -24.36 -20.37 29.72
CA ASP A 472 -24.48 -21.81 29.96
C ASP A 472 -23.27 -22.41 30.66
N THR A 473 -22.09 -21.84 30.42
CA THR A 473 -20.84 -22.18 31.12
C THR A 473 -20.66 -21.41 32.43
N GLY A 474 -21.55 -20.49 32.78
CA GLY A 474 -21.52 -19.79 34.07
C GLY A 474 -20.54 -18.62 34.17
N LEU A 475 -20.22 -17.95 33.05
CA LEU A 475 -19.40 -16.72 33.08
C LEU A 475 -20.13 -15.56 33.76
N PRO A 476 -19.43 -14.69 34.52
CA PRO A 476 -20.02 -13.52 35.16
C PRO A 476 -20.55 -12.53 34.12
N GLY A 477 -21.56 -11.72 34.50
CA GLY A 477 -22.23 -10.78 33.59
C GLY A 477 -21.29 -9.79 32.88
N GLY A 478 -20.27 -9.29 33.59
CA GLY A 478 -19.26 -8.41 32.99
C GLY A 478 -18.43 -9.09 31.91
N ALA A 479 -18.02 -10.36 32.13
CA ALA A 479 -17.28 -11.12 31.11
C ALA A 479 -18.14 -11.46 29.89
N ARG A 480 -19.44 -11.77 30.11
CA ARG A 480 -20.40 -11.97 29.01
C ARG A 480 -20.55 -10.71 28.15
N SER A 481 -20.64 -9.55 28.80
CA SER A 481 -20.74 -8.25 28.10
C SER A 481 -19.47 -7.94 27.30
N LEU A 482 -18.29 -8.23 27.86
CA LEU A 482 -17.02 -8.05 27.17
C LEU A 482 -16.89 -8.97 25.95
N TRP A 483 -17.32 -10.23 26.07
CA TRP A 483 -17.34 -11.16 24.93
C TRP A 483 -18.38 -10.78 23.86
N LEU A 484 -19.54 -10.26 24.25
CA LEU A 484 -20.51 -9.68 23.32
C LEU A 484 -19.86 -8.56 22.50
N LEU A 485 -19.30 -7.54 23.18
CA LEU A 485 -18.67 -6.39 22.52
C LEU A 485 -17.49 -6.81 21.65
N GLY A 486 -16.63 -7.69 22.15
CA GLY A 486 -15.50 -8.22 21.38
C GLY A 486 -15.94 -8.98 20.14
N THR A 487 -17.00 -9.79 20.22
CA THR A 487 -17.52 -10.56 19.08
C THR A 487 -18.23 -9.66 18.07
N LEU A 488 -18.93 -8.61 18.52
CA LEU A 488 -19.49 -7.60 17.61
C LEU A 488 -18.39 -6.82 16.88
N ALA A 489 -17.31 -6.44 17.58
CA ALA A 489 -16.21 -5.68 17.00
C ALA A 489 -15.35 -6.51 16.04
N PHE A 490 -14.98 -7.74 16.44
CA PHE A 490 -14.00 -8.55 15.73
C PHE A 490 -14.61 -9.75 14.99
N GLY A 491 -15.91 -10.03 15.14
CA GLY A 491 -16.59 -11.10 14.40
C GLY A 491 -16.03 -12.49 14.69
N LEU A 492 -15.71 -13.23 13.62
CA LEU A 492 -15.30 -14.62 13.68
C LEU A 492 -13.99 -14.86 14.49
N PRO A 493 -12.93 -14.04 14.36
CA PRO A 493 -11.77 -14.11 15.25
C PRO A 493 -12.08 -14.09 16.75
N ALA A 494 -12.95 -13.19 17.21
CA ALA A 494 -13.35 -13.14 18.62
C ALA A 494 -14.16 -14.38 19.02
N TYR A 495 -15.04 -14.87 18.14
CA TYR A 495 -15.76 -16.13 18.35
C TYR A 495 -14.80 -17.32 18.53
N ILE A 496 -13.81 -17.47 17.63
CA ILE A 496 -12.81 -18.55 17.72
C ILE A 496 -12.01 -18.41 19.02
N THR A 497 -11.57 -17.19 19.35
CA THR A 497 -10.83 -16.91 20.59
C THR A 497 -11.64 -17.32 21.81
N TYR A 498 -12.92 -16.96 21.86
CA TYR A 498 -13.83 -17.39 22.92
C TYR A 498 -13.90 -18.92 23.01
N ARG A 499 -14.08 -19.62 21.87
CA ARG A 499 -14.15 -21.09 21.84
C ARG A 499 -12.87 -21.77 22.34
N MET A 500 -11.71 -21.16 22.11
CA MET A 500 -10.41 -21.67 22.55
C MET A 500 -10.11 -21.39 24.02
N THR A 501 -10.63 -20.28 24.55
CA THR A 501 -10.29 -19.76 25.89
C THR A 501 -11.40 -19.99 26.92
N ARG A 502 -12.60 -20.38 26.51
CA ARG A 502 -13.69 -20.70 27.44
C ARG A 502 -13.29 -21.84 28.40
N PRO A 503 -13.74 -21.81 29.67
CA PRO A 503 -13.53 -22.90 30.60
C PRO A 503 -14.04 -24.23 30.03
N LYS A 504 -13.23 -25.30 30.11
CA LYS A 504 -13.57 -26.65 29.61
C LYS A 504 -14.03 -27.60 30.71
N GLU A 505 -14.29 -27.09 31.92
CA GLU A 505 -14.68 -27.91 33.05
C GLU A 505 -15.99 -28.65 32.77
N ALA A 506 -16.03 -29.93 33.17
CA ALA A 506 -17.24 -30.73 33.08
C ALA A 506 -18.31 -30.12 34.00
N LEU A 507 -19.43 -29.71 33.41
CA LEU A 507 -20.55 -29.20 34.18
C LEU A 507 -21.25 -30.39 34.89
N VAL A 508 -21.53 -30.23 36.18
CA VAL A 508 -22.25 -31.22 36.99
C VAL A 508 -23.70 -30.76 37.22
N THR A 509 -24.63 -31.69 37.41
CA THR A 509 -26.04 -31.35 37.68
C THR A 509 -26.17 -30.73 39.08
N CYS A 510 -26.85 -29.58 39.17
CA CYS A 510 -27.14 -28.93 40.44
C CYS A 510 -28.28 -29.66 41.15
N ALA A 511 -28.07 -30.08 42.40
CA ALA A 511 -29.09 -30.76 43.20
C ALA A 511 -30.32 -29.87 43.49
N ASN A 512 -30.17 -28.53 43.53
CA ASN A 512 -31.25 -27.62 43.86
C ASN A 512 -32.18 -27.32 42.66
N CYS A 513 -31.61 -27.07 41.47
CA CYS A 513 -32.40 -26.68 40.29
C CYS A 513 -32.39 -27.69 39.14
N GLY A 514 -31.67 -28.81 39.25
CA GLY A 514 -31.55 -29.83 38.20
C GLY A 514 -30.76 -29.39 36.95
N LEU A 515 -30.31 -28.12 36.88
CA LEU A 515 -29.54 -27.60 35.75
C LEU A 515 -28.04 -27.85 35.92
N ARG A 516 -27.32 -27.92 34.80
CA ARG A 516 -25.85 -28.03 34.79
C ARG A 516 -25.19 -26.78 35.40
N ARG A 517 -24.25 -26.98 36.31
CA ARG A 517 -23.45 -25.96 36.98
C ARG A 517 -21.95 -26.28 36.97
N ARG A 518 -21.11 -25.28 37.23
CA ARG A 518 -19.67 -25.50 37.36
C ARG A 518 -19.30 -26.05 38.74
N PRO A 519 -18.33 -26.99 38.83
CA PRO A 519 -17.89 -27.58 40.10
C PRO A 519 -16.99 -26.67 40.94
N ASP A 520 -16.33 -25.69 40.33
CA ASP A 520 -15.39 -24.78 40.97
C ASP A 520 -16.05 -23.57 41.66
N MET A 521 -17.37 -23.46 41.62
CA MET A 521 -18.12 -22.35 42.21
C MET A 521 -18.90 -22.79 43.45
N ASP A 522 -18.73 -22.09 44.57
CA ASP A 522 -19.41 -22.36 45.85
C ASP A 522 -20.94 -22.30 45.75
N ARG A 523 -21.45 -21.52 44.79
CA ARG A 523 -22.88 -21.36 44.51
C ARG A 523 -23.19 -21.67 43.05
N CYS A 524 -24.38 -22.23 42.82
CA CYS A 524 -24.87 -22.46 41.47
C CYS A 524 -25.08 -21.13 40.72
N HIS A 525 -24.41 -20.94 39.58
CA HIS A 525 -24.56 -19.73 38.76
C HIS A 525 -25.95 -19.58 38.10
N ARG A 526 -26.85 -20.56 38.25
CA ARG A 526 -28.24 -20.51 37.76
C ARG A 526 -29.22 -20.11 38.87
N CYS A 527 -29.27 -20.87 39.96
CA CYS A 527 -30.25 -20.66 41.04
C CYS A 527 -29.67 -20.00 42.29
N ASN A 528 -28.37 -19.68 42.31
CA ASN A 528 -27.64 -19.18 43.47
C ASN A 528 -27.65 -20.10 44.71
N GLY A 529 -28.12 -21.36 44.56
CA GLY A 529 -28.13 -22.34 45.63
C GLY A 529 -26.71 -22.74 46.06
N PRO A 530 -26.48 -22.96 47.37
CA PRO A 530 -25.18 -23.38 47.88
C PRO A 530 -24.80 -24.78 47.37
N TRP A 531 -23.51 -25.10 47.47
CA TRP A 531 -23.05 -26.46 47.23
C TRP A 531 -23.52 -27.37 48.35
N ASN A 532 -24.60 -28.14 48.12
CA ASN A 532 -24.90 -29.30 48.94
C ASN A 532 -23.86 -30.37 48.62
N LEU A 533 -22.66 -30.25 49.21
CA LEU A 533 -21.88 -31.44 49.50
C LEU A 533 -22.81 -32.20 50.44
N PRO A 534 -23.28 -33.42 50.12
CA PRO A 534 -23.58 -34.32 51.22
C PRO A 534 -22.32 -34.26 52.07
N GLU A 535 -22.43 -33.83 53.33
CA GLU A 535 -21.33 -34.04 54.27
C GLU A 535 -20.87 -35.46 54.00
N LEU A 536 -19.61 -35.61 53.60
CA LEU A 536 -18.97 -36.91 53.60
C LEU A 536 -18.96 -37.28 55.09
N ALA A 537 -20.09 -37.75 55.60
CA ALA A 537 -20.13 -38.57 56.79
C ALA A 537 -19.09 -39.65 56.45
N PRO A 538 -17.94 -39.67 57.16
CA PRO A 538 -16.93 -40.67 56.87
C PRO A 538 -17.66 -42.02 56.88
N PRO A 539 -17.48 -42.87 55.86
CA PRO A 539 -18.21 -44.12 55.82
C PRO A 539 -17.94 -44.85 57.14
N ALA A 540 -19.00 -45.39 57.75
CA ALA A 540 -19.04 -45.81 59.16
C ALA A 540 -17.90 -46.75 59.62
N TRP A 541 -17.15 -47.34 58.69
CA TRP A 541 -15.98 -48.18 58.97
C TRP A 541 -14.69 -47.40 59.32
N ARG A 542 -14.69 -46.06 59.31
CA ARG A 542 -13.54 -45.23 59.74
C ARG A 542 -13.57 -44.80 61.21
N VAL A 543 -14.55 -45.25 62.00
CA VAL A 543 -14.45 -45.20 63.46
C VAL A 543 -13.78 -46.49 63.90
N LEU A 544 -12.45 -46.46 64.02
CA LEU A 544 -11.78 -47.44 64.87
C LEU A 544 -12.10 -47.02 66.31
N ASP A 545 -12.98 -47.78 66.95
CA ASP A 545 -13.15 -47.79 68.40
C ASP A 545 -11.79 -48.12 69.04
N GLY A 546 -11.01 -47.08 69.31
CA GLY A 546 -9.86 -47.15 70.20
C GLY A 546 -10.37 -47.34 71.62
N GLY A 547 -10.64 -48.58 71.99
CA GLY A 547 -10.86 -48.96 73.38
C GLY A 547 -9.62 -48.67 74.21
N ALA A 548 -9.78 -47.78 75.19
CA ALA A 548 -8.97 -47.75 76.40
C ALA A 548 -9.86 -47.24 77.53
N GLU A 549 -10.22 -48.16 78.43
CA GLU A 549 -10.94 -47.88 79.68
C GLU A 549 -10.12 -47.01 80.64
N PRO A 550 -10.79 -46.32 81.58
CA PRO A 550 -10.18 -45.40 82.52
C PRO A 550 -9.61 -46.13 83.74
N SER A 551 -8.42 -45.75 84.21
CA SER A 551 -8.04 -45.94 85.61
C SER A 551 -7.56 -44.63 86.22
N GLU A 552 -8.13 -44.33 87.38
CA GLU A 552 -7.99 -43.09 88.13
C GLU A 552 -6.71 -43.05 88.99
N ARG A 553 -6.03 -41.89 88.93
CA ARG A 553 -5.49 -41.04 90.05
C ARG A 553 -4.34 -41.58 90.93
N PRO A 554 -3.73 -40.71 91.78
CA PRO A 554 -3.13 -39.39 91.52
C PRO A 554 -1.70 -39.33 92.12
N VAL A 555 -0.98 -38.20 91.99
CA VAL A 555 -0.21 -37.50 93.05
C VAL A 555 0.58 -36.34 92.44
N ALA A 556 0.71 -35.31 93.26
CA ALA A 556 1.07 -33.91 93.02
C ALA A 556 2.57 -33.60 92.87
N SER A 557 2.80 -32.28 92.78
CA SER A 557 3.99 -31.43 93.01
C SER A 557 4.67 -30.95 91.73
N GLU A 558 4.52 -29.65 91.41
CA GLU A 558 5.50 -28.55 91.67
C GLU A 558 6.69 -28.69 90.69
N ASP A 559 7.20 -27.69 89.97
CA ASP A 559 7.27 -26.26 90.22
C ASP A 559 7.86 -25.56 88.96
N SER A 560 7.80 -24.22 88.94
CA SER A 560 8.71 -23.28 88.23
C SER A 560 8.79 -23.33 86.69
N ALA A 561 8.31 -22.32 85.96
CA ALA A 561 9.00 -21.04 85.68
C ALA A 561 10.34 -21.24 84.94
N ASP A 562 10.42 -20.87 83.66
CA ASP A 562 11.33 -19.80 83.25
C ASP A 562 11.04 -19.30 81.82
N SER A 563 11.32 -18.02 81.69
CA SER A 563 11.37 -17.11 80.55
C SER A 563 12.45 -17.46 79.51
N GLY A 564 12.33 -16.89 78.31
CA GLY A 564 13.37 -16.96 77.29
C GLY A 564 13.01 -16.23 76.00
N GLU A 565 13.35 -14.94 75.95
CA GLU A 565 13.44 -14.08 74.77
C GLU A 565 14.40 -14.61 73.69
N GLN A 566 14.20 -14.13 72.44
CA GLN A 566 15.18 -13.54 71.49
C GLN A 566 14.81 -13.91 70.04
N ASN A 567 14.38 -12.91 69.25
CA ASN A 567 15.20 -12.09 68.33
C ASN A 567 15.77 -12.90 67.15
N ASP A 568 15.36 -12.58 65.92
CA ASP A 568 16.17 -11.69 65.08
C ASP A 568 15.51 -11.38 63.72
N ASP A 569 15.60 -10.11 63.38
CA ASP A 569 15.49 -9.53 62.05
C ASP A 569 16.50 -10.15 61.07
N SER A 570 16.11 -10.26 59.80
CA SER A 570 17.02 -9.83 58.73
C SER A 570 16.27 -9.56 57.42
N SER A 571 16.18 -8.27 57.12
CA SER A 571 16.15 -7.67 55.80
C SER A 571 17.33 -8.09 54.93
N VAL A 572 17.11 -8.40 53.65
CA VAL A 572 18.06 -8.10 52.57
C VAL A 572 17.29 -7.76 51.28
N GLU A 573 17.39 -6.48 50.91
CA GLU A 573 17.15 -5.90 49.59
C GLU A 573 18.36 -6.09 48.65
N SER A 574 18.16 -5.69 47.38
CA SER A 574 19.14 -5.44 46.29
C SER A 574 19.37 -6.64 45.35
N VAL A 575 19.37 -6.50 44.02
CA VAL A 575 19.54 -5.36 43.09
C VAL A 575 18.60 -5.54 41.88
#